data_AF-A0A3D5ZHJ6-F1
#
_entry.id   AF-A0A3D5ZHJ6-F1
#
_cell.length_a   1.000
_cell.length_b   1.000
_cell.length_c   1.000
_cell.angle_alpha   90.00
_cell.angle_beta   90.00
_cell.angle_gamma   90.00
#
_symmetry.space_group_name_H-M   'P 1'
#
loop_
_entity.id
_entity.type
_entity.pdbx_description
1 polymer ?
#
loop_
_entity_poly.entity_id
_entity_poly.type
_entity_poly.pdbx_seq_one_letter_code
_entity_poly.pdbx_strand_id
1 'polypeptide(L)'
;DIGKNIVGVVLQCNDFEVIDLGVMVPAAKILDEARKHDVDMIGLSGLITPSLEEMTHIAREMKREGFDIPLLIGGATTSKIHTAVKIA
;
A
#
# COMPACT_ATOMS: atom_id res chain seq x y z
N ASP A 1 -4.29 -9.96 -6.51
CA ASP A 1 -5.55 -10.08 -5.74
C ASP A 1 -5.54 -11.15 -4.69
N ILE A 2 -5.19 -12.39 -5.03
CA ILE A 2 -5.18 -13.49 -4.06
C ILE A 2 -4.41 -13.12 -2.78
N GLY A 3 -3.17 -12.66 -2.91
CA GLY A 3 -2.36 -12.25 -1.75
C GLY A 3 -2.97 -11.09 -0.96
N LYS A 4 -3.44 -10.03 -1.65
CA LYS A 4 -4.14 -8.88 -1.03
C LYS A 4 -5.35 -9.34 -0.21
N ASN A 5 -6.18 -10.21 -0.78
CA ASN A 5 -7.40 -10.68 -0.13
C ASN A 5 -7.09 -11.55 1.08
N ILE A 6 -6.06 -12.40 1.00
CA ILE A 6 -5.60 -13.19 2.15
C ILE A 6 -5.14 -12.26 3.29
N VAL A 7 -4.32 -11.26 2.98
CA VAL A 7 -3.86 -10.28 3.99
C VAL A 7 -5.04 -9.51 4.58
N GLY A 8 -5.98 -9.07 3.74
CA GLY A 8 -7.20 -8.38 4.19
C GLY A 8 -8.03 -9.22 5.15
N VAL A 9 -8.28 -10.50 4.83
CA VAL A 9 -9.00 -11.41 5.72
C VAL A 9 -8.23 -11.65 7.02
N VAL A 10 -6.91 -11.84 6.96
CA VAL A 10 -6.09 -12.05 8.16
C VAL A 10 -6.13 -10.82 9.07
N LEU A 11 -6.04 -9.60 8.52
CA LEU A 11 -6.16 -8.37 9.30
C LEU A 11 -7.55 -8.24 9.95
N GLN A 12 -8.62 -8.50 9.19
CA GLN A 12 -9.99 -8.52 9.72
C GLN A 12 -10.17 -9.57 10.84
N CYS A 13 -9.51 -10.72 10.75
CA CYS A 13 -9.50 -11.73 11.82
C CYS A 13 -8.74 -11.29 13.08
N ASN A 14 -7.95 -10.22 13.01
CA ASN A 14 -7.23 -9.61 14.13
C ASN A 14 -7.86 -8.26 14.54
N ASP A 15 -9.16 -8.08 14.28
CA ASP A 15 -9.94 -6.91 14.66
C ASP A 15 -9.52 -5.59 13.99
N PHE A 16 -8.83 -5.65 12.84
CA PHE A 16 -8.56 -4.47 12.02
C PHE A 16 -9.73 -4.18 11.08
N GLU A 17 -10.08 -2.89 10.95
CA GLU A 17 -10.92 -2.43 9.85
C GLU A 17 -10.08 -2.35 8.57
N VAL A 18 -10.52 -3.06 7.52
CA VAL A 18 -9.81 -3.12 6.24
C VAL A 18 -10.67 -2.51 5.15
N ILE A 19 -10.17 -1.41 4.58
CA ILE A 19 -10.77 -0.73 3.43
C ILE A 19 -10.06 -1.22 2.16
N ASP A 20 -10.72 -2.10 1.42
CA ASP A 20 -10.19 -2.62 0.16
C ASP A 20 -10.59 -1.73 -1.03
N LEU A 21 -9.61 -1.03 -1.61
CA LEU A 21 -9.81 -0.16 -2.77
C LEU A 21 -9.78 -0.94 -4.11
N GLY A 22 -9.43 -2.23 -4.09
CA GLY A 22 -9.38 -3.09 -5.26
C GLY A 22 -8.02 -3.11 -5.97
N VAL A 23 -8.04 -3.13 -7.31
CA VAL A 23 -6.84 -3.19 -8.17
C VAL A 23 -6.74 -1.99 -9.09
N MET A 24 -5.51 -1.69 -9.52
CA MET A 24 -5.23 -0.59 -10.45
C MET A 24 -5.80 0.73 -9.96
N VAL A 25 -5.63 0.99 -8.66
CA VAL A 25 -6.11 2.20 -8.00
C VAL A 25 -5.05 3.29 -8.13
N PRO A 26 -5.38 4.49 -8.63
CA PRO A 26 -4.43 5.59 -8.72
C PRO A 26 -3.95 6.07 -7.35
N ALA A 27 -2.70 6.54 -7.26
CA ALA A 27 -2.11 7.08 -6.04
C ALA A 27 -3.00 8.11 -5.35
N ALA A 28 -3.52 9.10 -6.08
CA ALA A 28 -4.39 10.14 -5.54
C ALA A 28 -5.62 9.57 -4.82
N LYS A 29 -6.28 8.55 -5.40
CA LYS A 29 -7.44 7.92 -4.79
C LYS A 29 -7.08 7.16 -3.51
N ILE A 30 -5.90 6.53 -3.47
CA ILE A 30 -5.42 5.84 -2.26
C ILE A 30 -5.21 6.84 -1.13
N LEU A 31 -4.57 7.98 -1.43
CA LEU A 31 -4.29 9.02 -0.44
C LEU A 31 -5.57 9.74 0.02
N ASP A 32 -6.48 10.04 -0.90
CA ASP A 32 -7.76 10.67 -0.58
C ASP A 32 -8.61 9.79 0.35
N GLU A 33 -8.74 8.50 0.04
CA GLU A 33 -9.48 7.57 0.90
C GLU A 33 -8.77 7.36 2.23
N ALA A 34 -7.42 7.33 2.25
CA ALA A 34 -6.66 7.25 3.49
C ALA A 34 -6.93 8.45 4.43
N ARG A 35 -7.02 9.67 3.90
CA ARG A 35 -7.39 10.86 4.69
C ARG A 35 -8.85 10.83 5.13
N LYS A 36 -9.75 10.47 4.21
CA LYS A 36 -11.20 10.48 4.44
C LYS A 36 -11.62 9.48 5.52
N HIS A 37 -10.91 8.36 5.61
CA HIS A 37 -11.16 7.32 6.58
C HIS A 37 -10.21 7.35 7.79
N ASP A 38 -9.31 8.35 7.86
CA ASP A 38 -8.32 8.51 8.95
C ASP A 38 -7.57 7.21 9.27
N VAL A 39 -6.98 6.58 8.26
CA VAL A 39 -6.39 5.24 8.38
C VAL A 39 -5.06 5.27 9.12
N ASP A 40 -4.80 4.25 9.95
CA ASP A 40 -3.53 4.12 10.68
C ASP A 40 -2.36 3.61 9.82
N MET A 41 -2.64 2.99 8.68
CA MET A 41 -1.63 2.42 7.79
C MET A 41 -2.14 2.25 6.37
N ILE A 42 -1.24 2.30 5.39
CA ILE A 42 -1.54 2.05 3.98
C ILE A 42 -0.83 0.77 3.51
N GLY A 43 -1.56 -0.15 2.90
CA GLY A 43 -1.02 -1.37 2.31
C GLY A 43 -1.05 -1.37 0.79
N LEU A 44 0.09 -1.59 0.15
CA LEU A 44 0.23 -1.73 -1.31
C LEU A 44 0.62 -3.15 -1.70
N SER A 45 -0.10 -3.71 -2.69
CA SER A 45 0.13 -5.06 -3.22
C SER A 45 0.52 -5.01 -4.70
N GLY A 46 1.71 -5.51 -5.03
CA GLY A 46 2.30 -5.45 -6.39
C GLY A 46 2.70 -6.83 -6.90
N LEU A 47 2.30 -7.16 -8.12
CA LEU A 47 2.57 -8.49 -8.69
C LEU A 47 3.71 -8.48 -9.70
N ILE A 48 3.92 -7.39 -10.42
CA ILE A 48 4.86 -7.29 -11.55
C ILE A 48 5.85 -6.15 -11.35
N THR A 49 6.99 -6.17 -12.05
CA THR A 49 8.04 -5.14 -11.91
C THR A 49 7.54 -3.70 -12.07
N PRO A 50 6.65 -3.36 -13.04
CA PRO A 50 6.08 -2.01 -13.12
C PRO A 50 5.32 -1.57 -11.86
N SER A 51 4.73 -2.50 -11.10
CA SER A 51 4.04 -2.17 -9.85
C SER A 51 4.99 -1.62 -8.79
N LEU A 52 6.29 -1.98 -8.81
CA LEU A 52 7.28 -1.45 -7.85
C LEU A 52 7.59 0.03 -8.09
N GLU A 53 7.57 0.46 -9.36
CA GLU A 53 7.76 1.87 -9.71
C GLU A 53 6.57 2.70 -9.23
N GLU A 54 5.35 2.16 -9.41
CA GLU A 54 4.13 2.79 -8.90
C GLU A 54 4.12 2.87 -7.37
N MET A 55 4.56 1.82 -6.67
CA MET A 55 4.70 1.85 -5.20
C MET A 55 5.69 2.91 -4.73
N THR A 56 6.80 3.08 -5.47
CA THR A 56 7.77 4.14 -5.19
C THR A 56 7.17 5.53 -5.43
N HIS A 57 6.35 5.67 -6.48
CA HIS A 57 5.62 6.90 -6.75
C HIS A 57 4.67 7.24 -5.60
N ILE A 58 3.85 6.28 -5.14
CA ILE A 58 2.92 6.48 -4.00
C ILE A 58 3.67 6.90 -2.74
N ALA A 59 4.80 6.25 -2.42
CA ALA A 59 5.61 6.61 -1.25
C ALA A 59 6.13 8.07 -1.31
N ARG A 60 6.53 8.54 -2.49
CA ARG A 60 6.93 9.95 -2.70
C ARG A 60 5.76 10.90 -2.53
N GLU A 61 4.59 10.55 -3.05
CA GLU A 61 3.37 11.35 -2.92
C GLU A 61 2.92 11.43 -1.46
N MET A 62 2.95 10.32 -0.71
CA MET A 62 2.69 10.30 0.74
C MET A 62 3.58 11.30 1.50
N LYS A 63 4.89 11.31 1.20
CA LYS A 63 5.83 12.25 1.82
C LYS A 63 5.57 13.70 1.40
N ARG A 64 5.24 13.94 0.13
CA ARG A 64 4.88 15.27 -0.39
C ARG A 64 3.63 15.82 0.29
N GLU A 65 2.69 14.93 0.59
CA GLU A 65 1.40 15.24 1.19
C GLU A 65 1.38 15.25 2.73
N GLY A 66 2.52 14.93 3.36
CA GLY A 66 2.69 14.99 4.81
C GLY A 66 2.03 13.83 5.57
N PHE A 67 1.96 12.64 4.99
CA PHE A 67 1.55 11.44 5.72
C PHE A 67 2.66 10.95 6.66
N ASP A 68 2.31 10.76 7.94
CA ASP A 68 3.22 10.21 8.97
C ASP A 68 2.89 8.74 9.33
N ILE A 69 1.91 8.15 8.66
CA ILE A 69 1.48 6.76 8.89
C ILE A 69 2.35 5.75 8.12
N PRO A 70 2.54 4.53 8.65
CA PRO A 70 3.35 3.49 8.00
C PRO A 70 2.79 3.05 6.65
N LEU A 71 3.71 2.87 5.69
CA LEU A 71 3.45 2.29 4.38
C LEU A 71 3.95 0.83 4.34
N LEU A 72 3.03 -0.10 4.14
CA LEU A 72 3.30 -1.53 4.01
C LEU A 72 3.34 -1.90 2.52
N ILE A 73 4.41 -2.56 2.08
CA ILE A 73 4.61 -2.93 0.68
C ILE A 73 4.82 -4.43 0.58
N GLY A 74 4.01 -5.10 -0.24
CA GLY A 74 4.07 -6.54 -0.43
C GLY A 74 3.67 -7.00 -1.83
N GLY A 75 3.80 -8.30 -2.07
CA GLY A 75 3.45 -8.98 -3.33
C GLY A 75 4.64 -9.69 -3.98
N ALA A 76 4.40 -10.40 -5.09
CA ALA A 76 5.32 -11.44 -5.58
C ALA A 76 6.68 -10.92 -6.06
N THR A 77 6.73 -9.69 -6.55
CA THR A 77 7.96 -9.04 -7.04
C THR A 77 8.63 -8.17 -5.98
N THR A 78 8.02 -8.03 -4.80
CA THR A 78 8.61 -7.26 -3.70
C THR A 78 9.72 -8.06 -3.02
N SER A 79 10.82 -7.39 -2.69
CA SER A 79 11.90 -7.99 -1.89
C SER A 79 12.46 -6.95 -0.94
N LYS A 80 13.00 -7.39 0.20
CA LYS A 80 13.58 -6.49 1.21
C LYS A 80 14.60 -5.51 0.62
N ILE A 81 15.40 -5.97 -0.35
CA ILE A 81 16.41 -5.15 -1.03
C ILE A 81 15.74 -4.09 -1.90
N HIS A 82 14.72 -4.44 -2.68
CA HIS A 82 14.04 -3.49 -3.55
C HIS A 82 13.29 -2.42 -2.75
N THR A 83 12.64 -2.80 -1.64
CA THR A 83 11.97 -1.85 -0.75
C THR A 83 12.99 -0.92 -0.09
N ALA A 84 14.10 -1.44 0.44
CA ALA A 84 15.12 -0.64 1.13
C ALA A 84 15.89 0.31 0.20
N VAL A 85 16.06 -0.03 -1.09
CA VAL A 85 16.86 0.78 -2.03
C VAL A 85 16.03 1.80 -2.78
N LYS A 86 14.76 1.51 -3.10
CA LYS A 86 13.94 2.41 -3.94
C LYS A 86 12.92 3.25 -3.17
N ILE A 87 12.58 2.87 -1.93
CA ILE A 87 11.42 3.43 -1.20
C ILE A 87 11.82 4.15 0.10
N ALA A 88 13.03 3.94 0.63
CA ALA A 88 13.55 4.63 1.81
C ALA A 88 14.05 6.06 1.51
#